data_AF-A0A5E4HV42-F1
#
_entry.id   AF-A0A5E4HV42-F1
#
_cell.length_a   1.000
_cell.length_b   1.000
_cell.length_c   1.000
_cell.angle_alpha   90.00
_cell.angle_beta   90.00
_cell.angle_gamma   90.00
#
_symmetry.space_group_name_H-M   'P 1'
#
loop_
_entity.id
_entity.type
_entity.pdbx_description
1 polymer ?
#
loop_
_entity_poly.entity_id
_entity_poly.type
_entity_poly.pdbx_seq_one_letter_code
_entity_poly.pdbx_strand_id
1 'polypeptide(L)' 'MKKENLQYILKTLSYIFENSAQKAHIEEFKAKYKGVPWNDGIERTLLSYARTGVTMKRWIGNLINFMIEKNITYN' A
#
# COMPACT_ATOMS: atom_id res chain seq x y z
N MET A 1 -0.52 -18.33 5.46
CA MET A 1 0.66 -17.48 5.24
C MET A 1 1.06 -16.85 6.57
N LYS A 2 2.34 -16.94 6.95
CA LYS A 2 2.84 -16.36 8.21
C LYS A 2 2.77 -14.83 8.19
N LYS A 3 2.74 -14.21 9.37
CA LYS A 3 2.67 -12.75 9.50
C LYS A 3 3.90 -12.07 8.91
N GLU A 4 5.10 -12.62 9.06
CA GLU A 4 6.31 -12.02 8.50
C GLU A 4 6.24 -11.94 6.96
N ASN A 5 5.73 -12.99 6.31
CA ASN A 5 5.54 -12.99 4.86
C ASN A 5 4.56 -11.91 4.41
N LEU A 6 3.44 -11.72 5.14
CA LEU A 6 2.47 -10.67 4.83
C LEU A 6 3.08 -9.27 5.02
N GLN A 7 3.87 -9.08 6.07
CA GLN A 7 4.56 -7.82 6.31
C GLN A 7 5.59 -7.52 5.20
N TYR A 8 6.35 -8.54 4.78
CA TYR A 8 7.29 -8.42 3.67
C TYR A 8 6.59 -8.05 2.36
N ILE A 9 5.51 -8.76 2.00
CA ILE A 9 4.73 -8.47 0.79
C ILE A 9 4.14 -7.05 0.86
N LEU A 10 3.56 -6.67 1.99
CA LEU A 10 2.99 -5.33 2.17
C LEU A 10 4.07 -4.27 1.98
N LYS A 11 5.23 -4.42 2.62
CA LYS A 11 6.38 -3.53 2.48
C LYS A 11 6.77 -3.36 1.00
N THR A 12 7.01 -4.49 0.31
CA THR A 12 7.46 -4.49 -1.08
C THR A 12 6.45 -3.82 -1.99
N LEU A 13 5.16 -4.16 -1.88
CA LEU A 13 4.12 -3.57 -2.73
C LEU A 13 3.92 -2.07 -2.47
N SER A 14 3.91 -1.65 -1.22
CA SER A 14 3.78 -0.23 -0.90
C SER A 14 4.98 0.58 -1.36
N TYR A 15 6.20 0.02 -1.24
CA TYR A 15 7.41 0.64 -1.77
C TYR A 15 7.35 0.80 -3.28
N ILE A 16 6.99 -0.26 -4.01
CA ILE A 16 6.85 -0.20 -5.47
C ILE A 16 5.79 0.83 -5.86
N PHE A 17 4.62 0.79 -5.24
CA PHE A 17 3.56 1.75 -5.52
C PHE A 17 4.04 3.19 -5.31
N GLU A 18 4.68 3.48 -4.18
CA GLU A 18 5.13 4.84 -3.84
C GLU A 18 6.23 5.36 -4.78
N ASN A 19 7.06 4.48 -5.35
CA ASN A 19 8.16 4.88 -6.23
C ASN A 19 7.82 4.81 -7.73
N SER A 20 6.84 4.00 -8.13
CA SER A 20 6.44 3.85 -9.54
C SER A 20 5.20 4.66 -9.90
N ALA A 21 4.35 5.02 -8.92
CA ALA A 21 3.15 5.79 -9.19
C ALA A 21 3.46 7.27 -9.46
N GLN A 22 2.69 7.86 -10.37
CA GLN A 22 2.65 9.31 -10.49
C GLN A 22 2.09 9.94 -9.22
N LYS A 23 2.56 11.14 -8.87
CA LYS A 23 2.09 11.90 -7.69
C LYS A 23 0.56 12.00 -7.62
N ALA A 24 -0.12 12.20 -8.75
CA ALA A 24 -1.57 12.28 -8.80
C ALA A 24 -2.25 10.98 -8.32
N HIS A 25 -1.73 9.81 -8.70
CA HIS A 25 -2.25 8.51 -8.26
C HIS A 25 -1.98 8.25 -6.77
N ILE A 26 -0.85 8.72 -6.24
CA ILE A 26 -0.54 8.66 -4.81
C ILE A 26 -1.58 9.46 -4.01
N GLU A 27 -1.87 10.69 -4.44
CA GLU A 27 -2.86 11.54 -3.77
C GLU A 27 -4.29 11.00 -3.91
N GLU A 28 -4.65 10.43 -5.06
CA GLU A 28 -5.93 9.74 -5.25
C GLU A 28 -6.08 8.55 -4.28
N PHE A 29 -5.04 7.73 -4.14
CA PHE A 29 -5.04 6.61 -3.20
C PHE A 29 -5.23 7.08 -1.75
N LYS A 30 -4.49 8.12 -1.34
CA LYS A 30 -4.64 8.71 0.00
C LYS A 30 -6.05 9.24 0.23
N ALA A 31 -6.63 9.91 -0.76
CA ALA A 31 -7.99 10.44 -0.69
C ALA A 31 -9.05 9.33 -0.59
N LYS A 32 -8.91 8.25 -1.37
CA LYS A 32 -9.76 7.05 -1.31
C LYS A 32 -9.78 6.43 0.09
N TYR A 33 -8.66 6.52 0.80
CA TYR A 33 -8.47 5.99 2.14
C TYR A 33 -8.18 7.09 3.18
N LYS A 34 -8.95 8.18 3.15
CA LYS A 34 -8.78 9.36 4.02
C LYS A 34 -8.85 9.09 5.54
N GLY A 35 -9.32 7.91 5.96
CA GLY A 35 -9.32 7.49 7.37
C GLY A 35 -7.96 6.99 7.89
N VAL A 36 -6.95 6.94 7.02
CA VAL A 36 -5.58 6.54 7.36
C VAL A 36 -4.70 7.79 7.52
N PRO A 37 -3.90 7.89 8.59
CA PRO A 37 -3.02 9.04 8.81
C PRO A 37 -1.72 8.92 7.98
N TRP A 38 -1.74 9.42 6.74
CA TRP A 38 -0.64 9.37 5.76
C TRP A 38 0.57 10.27 6.09
N ASN A 39 1.16 10.12 7.28
CA ASN A 39 2.16 11.04 7.80
C ASN A 39 3.58 10.80 7.28
N ASP A 40 3.96 9.53 7.04
CA ASP A 40 5.36 9.13 6.78
C ASP A 40 5.54 8.43 5.42
N GLY A 41 4.67 8.72 4.47
CA GLY A 41 4.60 8.00 3.19
C GLY A 41 3.77 6.71 3.28
N ILE A 42 3.47 6.11 2.14
CA ILE A 42 2.52 4.99 2.06
C ILE A 42 3.10 3.73 2.70
N GLU A 43 4.37 3.39 2.42
CA GLU A 43 5.00 2.20 3.02
C GLU A 43 5.00 2.27 4.55
N ARG A 44 5.57 3.33 5.12
CA ARG A 44 5.71 3.45 6.58
C ARG A 44 4.36 3.55 7.28
N THR A 45 3.42 4.28 6.68
CA THR A 45 2.07 4.38 7.22
C THR A 45 1.38 3.02 7.24
N LEU A 46 1.45 2.25 6.15
CA LEU A 46 0.80 0.94 6.09
C LEU A 46 1.45 -0.09 7.03
N LEU A 47 2.78 -0.10 7.16
CA LEU A 47 3.48 -1.00 8.09
C LEU A 47 3.15 -0.71 9.57
N SER A 48 2.92 0.55 9.93
CA SER A 48 2.53 0.93 11.29
C SER A 48 1.03 0.74 11.57
N TYR A 49 0.19 0.97 10.56
CA TYR A 49 -1.27 0.90 10.65
C TYR A 49 -1.80 -0.55 10.57
N ALA A 50 -1.25 -1.39 9.70
CA ALA A 50 -1.71 -2.75 9.47
C ALA A 50 -1.12 -3.77 10.48
N ARG A 51 -1.56 -3.71 11.74
CA ARG A 51 -0.94 -4.49 12.85
C ARG A 51 -1.24 -5.99 12.85
N THR A 52 -2.30 -6.42 12.19
CA THR A 52 -2.75 -7.83 12.15
C THR A 52 -2.60 -8.44 10.76
N GLY A 53 -2.51 -9.77 10.68
CA GLY A 53 -2.45 -10.46 9.39
C GLY A 53 -3.69 -10.22 8.52
N VAL A 54 -4.87 -10.04 9.12
CA VAL A 54 -6.11 -9.70 8.40
C VAL A 54 -6.01 -8.31 7.77
N THR A 55 -5.56 -7.31 8.55
CA THR A 55 -5.37 -5.94 8.04
C THR A 55 -4.29 -5.87 6.97
N MET A 56 -3.20 -6.64 7.11
CA MET A 56 -2.14 -6.69 6.09
C MET A 56 -2.66 -7.25 4.77
N LYS A 57 -3.41 -8.36 4.80
CA LYS A 57 -4.04 -8.93 3.58
C LYS A 57 -4.97 -7.94 2.89
N ARG A 58 -5.77 -7.20 3.66
CA ARG A 58 -6.68 -6.19 3.11
C ARG A 58 -5.91 -5.09 2.39
N TRP A 59 -4.83 -4.59 2.99
CA TRP A 59 -4.00 -3.55 2.38
C TRP A 59 -3.23 -4.03 1.15
N ILE A 60 -2.72 -5.26 1.18
CA ILE A 60 -2.11 -5.91 0.01
C ILE A 60 -3.12 -5.94 -1.16
N GLY A 61 -4.34 -6.41 -0.91
CA GLY A 61 -5.40 -6.44 -1.94
C GLY A 61 -5.77 -5.04 -2.45
N ASN A 62 -5.90 -4.07 -1.54
CA ASN A 62 -6.18 -2.68 -1.90
C ASN A 62 -5.09 -2.06 -2.79
N LEU A 63 -3.82 -2.31 -2.49
CA LEU A 63 -2.68 -1.84 -3.30
C LEU A 63 -2.67 -2.50 -4.67
N ILE A 64 -2.76 -3.83 -4.73
CA ILE A 64 -2.76 -4.58 -6.00
C ILE A 64 -3.90 -4.10 -6.90
N ASN A 65 -5.12 -4.02 -6.37
CA ASN A 65 -6.29 -3.58 -7.15
C ASN A 65 -6.10 -2.16 -7.69
N PHE A 66 -5.59 -1.25 -6.86
CA PHE A 66 -5.36 0.13 -7.30
C PHE A 66 -4.23 0.24 -8.33
N MET A 67 -3.15 -0.50 -8.15
CA MET A 67 -2.04 -0.55 -9.11
C MET A 67 -2.51 -1.10 -10.46
N ILE A 68 -3.34 -2.15 -10.48
CA ILE A 68 -3.95 -2.69 -11.70
C ILE A 68 -4.89 -1.64 -12.34
N GLU A 69 -5.78 -1.04 -11.54
CA GLU A 69 -6.74 -0.03 -12.00
C GLU A 69 -6.04 1.16 -12.68
N LYS A 70 -4.87 1.56 -12.17
CA LYS A 70 -4.10 2.71 -12.68
C LYS A 70 -2.96 2.31 -13.63
N ASN A 71 -2.87 1.04 -14.02
CA ASN A 71 -1.80 0.50 -14.86
C ASN A 71 -0.39 0.86 -14.36
N ILE A 72 -0.18 0.78 -13.03
CA ILE A 72 1.09 1.04 -12.38
C ILE A 72 1.89 -0.26 -12.38
N THR A 73 2.83 -0.36 -13.30
CA THR A 73 3.75 -1.49 -13.42
C THR A 73 5.07 -1.20 -12.72
N TYR A 74 5.73 -2.27 -12.27
CA TYR A 74 7.12 -2.20 -11.86
C TYR A 74 7.99 -2.02 -13.12
N ASN A 75 8.77 -0.95 -13.19
CA ASN A 75 9.84 -0.79 -14.18
C ASN A 75 11.16 -1.26 -13.59
#